data_AF-A0A401WDF0-F1
#
_entry.id   AF-A0A401WDF0-F1
#
_cell.length_a   1.000
_cell.length_b   1.000
_cell.length_c   1.000
_cell.angle_alpha   90.00
_cell.angle_beta   90.00
_cell.angle_gamma   90.00
#
_symmetry.space_group_name_H-M   'P 1'
#
loop_
_entity.id
_entity.type
_entity.pdbx_description
1 polymer ?
#
loop_
_entity_poly.entity_id
_entity_poly.type
_entity_poly.pdbx_seq_one_letter_code
_entity_poly.pdbx_strand_id
1 'polypeptide(L)' 'MRLINYNVLRDLVHEHQRLTEDGFPARGKRESRLADVAYTLGVYTGHRDPAAALREACRLLRAHDAEYRRAA' A
#
# COMPACT_ATOMS: atom_id res chain seq x y z
N MET A 1 10.05 3.14 17.54
CA MET A 1 8.79 3.51 16.86
C MET A 1 9.13 3.76 15.40
N ARG A 2 8.69 2.93 14.45
CA ARG A 2 8.82 3.29 13.02
C ARG A 2 7.82 4.40 12.77
N LEU A 3 8.30 5.60 12.42
CA LEU A 3 7.44 6.68 11.95
C LEU A 3 6.91 6.27 10.58
N ILE A 4 5.79 5.55 10.57
CA ILE A 4 5.07 5.23 9.35
C ILE A 4 4.36 6.50 8.91
N ASN A 5 4.72 7.01 7.73
CA ASN A 5 3.97 8.09 7.10
C ASN A 5 2.68 7.49 6.50
N TYR A 6 1.57 7.62 7.24
CA TYR A 6 0.27 7.07 6.85
C TYR A 6 -0.34 7.71 5.60
N ASN A 7 0.05 8.94 5.25
CA ASN A 7 -0.38 9.56 3.98
C ASN A 7 0.27 8.86 2.80
N VAL A 8 1.59 8.66 2.85
CA VAL A 8 2.32 7.91 1.81
C VAL A 8 1.82 6.47 1.72
N LEU A 9 1.54 5.83 2.85
CA LEU A 9 0.98 4.47 2.86
C LEU A 9 -0.38 4.39 2.16
N ARG A 10 -1.24 5.40 2.36
CA ARG A 10 -2.55 5.50 1.69
C ARG A 10 -2.38 5.70 0.18
N ASP A 11 -1.47 6.59 -0.24
CA ASP A 11 -1.19 6.85 -1.64
C ASP A 11 -0.68 5.61 -2.38
N LEU A 12 0.20 4.82 -1.74
CA LEU A 12 0.71 3.56 -2.28
C LEU A 12 -0.39 2.50 -2.45
N VAL A 13 -1.31 2.39 -1.48
CA VAL A 13 -2.45 1.45 -1.58
C VAL A 13 -3.37 1.86 -2.72
N HIS A 14 -3.71 3.15 -2.85
CA HIS A 14 -4.54 3.64 -3.95
C HIS A 14 -3.86 3.49 -5.31
N GLU A 15 -2.55 3.71 -5.39
CA GLU A 15 -1.78 3.49 -6.61
C GLU A 15 -1.76 2.00 -6.98
N HIS A 16 -1.54 1.10 -6.02
CA HIS A 16 -1.61 -0.34 -6.27
C HIS A 16 -2.97 -0.74 -6.84
N GLN A 17 -4.08 -0.29 -6.23
CA GLN A 17 -5.44 -0.59 -6.69
C GLN A 17 -5.65 -0.13 -8.13
N ARG A 18 -5.34 1.14 -8.43
CA ARG A 18 -5.42 1.70 -9.80
C ARG A 18 -4.60 0.91 -10.81
N LEU A 19 -3.40 0.49 -10.43
CA LEU A 19 -2.53 -0.31 -11.30
C LEU A 19 -3.08 -1.73 -11.54
N THR A 20 -3.95 -2.25 -10.68
CA THR A 20 -4.57 -3.59 -10.80
C THR A 20 -5.99 -3.61 -11.38
N GLU A 21 -6.72 -2.49 -11.37
CA GLU A 21 -8.15 -2.44 -11.73
C GLU A 21 -8.46 -2.61 -13.22
N ASP A 22 -7.56 -2.27 -14.15
CA ASP A 22 -7.93 -2.23 -15.59
C ASP A 22 -8.01 -3.60 -16.29
N GLY A 23 -7.93 -4.73 -15.59
CA GLY A 23 -8.21 -6.07 -16.15
C GLY A 23 -7.29 -6.54 -17.30
N PHE A 24 -6.39 -5.70 -17.80
CA PHE A 24 -5.38 -6.03 -18.79
C PHE A 24 -4.04 -6.28 -18.10
N PRO A 25 -3.23 -7.24 -18.59
CA PRO A 25 -1.90 -7.44 -18.06
C PRO A 25 -1.14 -6.12 -18.16
N ALA A 26 -0.69 -5.61 -17.02
CA ALA A 26 0.19 -4.47 -16.99
C ALA A 26 1.40 -4.79 -17.86
N ARG A 27 1.65 -4.02 -18.92
CA ARG A 27 2.81 -4.22 -19.80
C ARG A 27 3.71 -2.98 -19.75
N GLY A 28 5.02 -3.22 -19.73
CA GLY A 28 6.04 -2.17 -19.76
C GLY A 28 6.02 -1.31 -18.50
N LYS A 29 5.83 0.00 -18.66
CA LYS A 29 5.94 0.97 -17.54
C LYS A 29 4.98 0.68 -16.38
N ARG A 30 3.79 0.14 -16.66
CA ARG A 30 2.79 -0.17 -15.64
C ARG A 30 3.22 -1.34 -14.74
N GLU A 31 3.84 -2.36 -15.33
CA GLU A 31 4.34 -3.53 -14.62
C GLU A 31 5.51 -3.15 -13.72
N SER A 32 6.47 -2.40 -14.26
CA SER A 32 7.58 -1.83 -13.47
C SER A 32 7.07 -1.00 -12.31
N ARG A 33 6.07 -0.14 -12.56
CA ARG A 33 5.50 0.70 -11.51
C ARG A 33 4.77 -0.11 -10.43
N LEU A 34 4.05 -1.16 -10.82
CA LEU A 34 3.40 -2.06 -9.87
C LEU A 34 4.43 -2.78 -8.99
N ALA A 35 5.55 -3.21 -9.57
CA ALA A 35 6.67 -3.81 -8.83
C ALA A 35 7.29 -2.81 -7.82
N ASP A 36 7.50 -1.57 -8.21
CA ASP A 36 8.04 -0.52 -7.33
C ASP A 36 7.10 -0.21 -6.15
N VAL A 37 5.79 -0.14 -6.42
CA VAL A 37 4.76 0.06 -5.40
C VAL A 37 4.73 -1.13 -4.43
N ALA A 38 4.73 -2.36 -4.96
CA ALA A 38 4.78 -3.58 -4.15
C ALA A 38 6.05 -3.65 -3.28
N TYR A 39 7.21 -3.32 -3.84
CA TYR A 39 8.46 -3.24 -3.10
C TYR A 39 8.37 -2.22 -1.95
N THR A 40 7.87 -1.01 -2.24
CA THR A 40 7.75 0.05 -1.25
C THR A 40 6.77 -0.32 -0.14
N LEU A 41 5.62 -0.92 -0.49
CA LEU A 41 4.70 -1.49 0.51
C LEU A 41 5.39 -2.52 1.40
N GLY A 42 6.23 -3.39 0.81
CA GLY A 42 7.02 -4.35 1.57
C GLY A 42 8.01 -3.71 2.54
N VAL A 43 8.63 -2.58 2.18
CA VAL A 43 9.50 -1.81 3.09
C VAL A 43 8.71 -1.20 4.25
N TYR A 44 7.53 -0.64 3.98
CA TYR A 44 6.68 -0.02 5.00
C TYR A 44 6.08 -1.03 5.98
N THR A 45 5.75 -2.23 5.48
CA THR A 45 5.02 -3.26 6.25
C THR A 45 5.90 -4.39 6.78
N GLY A 46 7.12 -4.53 6.26
CA GLY A 46 8.04 -5.62 6.60
C GLY A 46 7.73 -6.95 5.92
N HIS A 47 6.81 -6.99 4.96
CA HIS A 47 6.45 -8.21 4.22
C HIS A 47 7.10 -8.25 2.85
N ARG A 48 7.71 -9.38 2.48
CA ARG A 48 8.26 -9.60 1.12
C ARG A 48 7.21 -10.02 0.11
N ASP A 49 6.16 -10.70 0.56
CA ASP A 49 5.03 -11.08 -0.30
C ASP A 49 4.16 -9.85 -0.59
N PRO A 50 3.96 -9.46 -1.87
CA PRO A 50 3.18 -8.27 -2.23
C PRO A 50 1.75 -8.30 -1.69
N ALA A 51 1.10 -9.46 -1.69
CA ALA A 51 -0.27 -9.58 -1.21
C ALA A 51 -0.35 -9.41 0.31
N ALA A 52 0.60 -9.97 1.06
CA ALA A 52 0.73 -9.77 2.50
C ALA A 52 1.05 -8.32 2.85
N ALA A 53 1.97 -7.69 2.10
CA ALA A 53 2.31 -6.27 2.28
C ALA A 53 1.08 -5.38 2.08
N LEU A 54 0.30 -5.60 1.02
CA LEU A 54 -0.94 -4.86 0.79
C LEU A 54 -1.98 -5.07 1.90
N ARG A 55 -2.20 -6.32 2.33
CA ARG A 55 -3.14 -6.63 3.42
C ARG A 55 -2.74 -5.92 4.72
N GLU A 56 -1.45 -5.94 5.05
CA GLU A 56 -0.93 -5.29 6.25
C GLU A 56 -1.02 -3.76 6.16
N ALA A 57 -0.70 -3.16 5.02
CA ALA A 57 -0.88 -1.73 4.79
C ALA A 57 -2.34 -1.29 5.02
N CYS A 58 -3.29 -2.03 4.46
CA CYS A 58 -4.72 -1.79 4.66
C CYS A 58 -5.15 -1.97 6.13
N ARG A 59 -4.53 -2.89 6.88
CA ARG A 59 -4.78 -3.08 8.31
C ARG A 59 -4.30 -1.88 9.12
N LEU A 60 -3.09 -1.42 8.85
CA LEU A 60 -2.46 -0.26 9.51
C LEU A 60 -3.28 1.02 9.28
N LEU A 61 -3.71 1.28 8.04
CA LEU A 61 -4.55 2.43 7.71
C LEU A 61 -5.89 2.40 8.47
N ARG A 62 -6.56 1.24 8.52
CA ARG A 62 -7.81 1.10 9.27
C ARG A 62 -7.65 1.34 10.77
N ALA A 63 -6.55 0.85 11.36
CA ALA A 63 -6.24 1.10 12.77
C ALA A 63 -6.03 2.59 13.02
N HIS A 64 -5.20 3.24 12.20
CA HIS A 64 -4.93 4.67 12.27
C HIS A 64 -6.21 5.52 12.13
N ASP A 65 -7.07 5.21 11.14
CA ASP A 65 -8.32 5.94 10.94
C ASP A 65 -9.32 5.73 12.08
N ALA A 66 -9.27 4.59 12.77
CA ALA A 66 -10.08 4.33 13.95
C ALA A 66 -9.55 5.08 15.18
N GLU A 67 -8.24 5.17 15.35
CA GLU A 67 -7.60 5.97 16.41
C GLU A 67 -7.89 7.46 16.21
N TYR A 68 -7.71 7.97 14.98
CA TYR A 68 -7.99 9.37 14.64
C TYR A 68 -9.45 9.74 14.94
N ARG A 69 -10.42 8.90 14.56
CA ARG A 69 -11.85 9.12 14.84
C ARG A 69 -12.21 9.09 16.32
N ARG A 70 -11.44 8.41 17.17
CA ARG A 70 -11.66 8.42 18.63
C ARG A 70 -11.08 9.65 19.31
N ALA A 71 -10.10 10.29 18.67
CA ALA A 71 -9.42 11.47 19.19
C ALA A 71 -10.04 12.80 18.72
N ALA A 72 -10.98 12.75 17.77
CA ALA A 72 -11.74 13.88 17.24
C ALA A 72 -13.12 13.97 17.91
#